data_AF-A0A1X7RMK9-F1
#
_entry.id   AF-A0A1X7RMK9-F1
#
_cell.length_a   1.000
_cell.length_b   1.000
_cell.length_c   1.000
_cell.angle_alpha   90.00
_cell.angle_beta   90.00
_cell.angle_gamma   90.00
#
_symmetry.space_group_name_H-M   'P 1'
#
loop_
_entity.id
_entity.type
_entity.pdbx_description
1 polymer ?
#
loop_
_entity_poly.entity_id
_entity_poly.type
_entity_poly.pdbx_seq_one_letter_code
_entity_poly.pdbx_strand_id
1 'polypeptide(L)'
;MASTSLRISDLQLDPALWYKIRVLVYDLNNPKDKACETRMLQTTDVHHISAPYFSTEEAEKVKLALTDEGETTLETALTSALSNFFEKRKASGDFRPCGPHDMVPVYLSIFEIGKEDLKEEKFVSRVRRSGLVGKKK
;
A
#
# COMPACT_ATOMS: atom_id res chain seq x y z
N MET A 1 25.53 -3.32 -14.51
CA MET A 1 24.86 -2.37 -13.59
C MET A 1 24.30 -3.20 -12.46
N ALA A 2 24.76 -3.00 -11.22
CA ALA A 2 24.26 -3.76 -10.08
C ALA A 2 22.78 -3.38 -9.89
N SER A 3 21.88 -4.28 -10.29
CA SER A 3 20.48 -4.19 -9.89
C SER A 3 20.47 -4.51 -8.40
N THR A 4 20.59 -3.49 -7.55
CA THR A 4 20.38 -3.64 -6.11
C THR A 4 18.95 -4.13 -5.92
N SER A 5 18.81 -5.42 -5.64
CA SER A 5 17.53 -6.01 -5.26
C SER A 5 17.11 -5.40 -3.92
N LEU A 6 16.29 -4.37 -4.00
CA LEU A 6 15.72 -3.68 -2.85
C LEU A 6 14.72 -4.63 -2.17
N ARG A 7 14.76 -4.78 -0.84
CA ARG A 7 13.82 -5.62 -0.09
C ARG A 7 12.77 -4.80 0.65
N ILE A 8 11.71 -5.44 1.13
CA ILE A 8 10.74 -4.81 2.03
C ILE A 8 11.43 -4.20 3.26
N SER A 9 12.44 -4.90 3.79
CA SER A 9 13.29 -4.42 4.88
C SER A 9 14.02 -3.11 4.54
N ASP A 10 14.46 -2.92 3.28
CA ASP A 10 15.03 -1.64 2.82
C ASP A 10 13.99 -0.52 2.74
N LEU A 11 12.73 -0.85 2.37
CA LEU A 11 11.63 0.12 2.39
C LEU A 11 11.32 0.60 3.81
N GLN A 12 11.42 -0.29 4.80
CA GLN A 12 11.25 0.06 6.23
C GLN A 12 12.35 1.00 6.73
N LEU A 13 13.56 0.91 6.16
CA LEU A 13 14.67 1.82 6.47
C LEU A 13 14.48 3.23 5.91
N ASP A 14 13.60 3.42 4.91
CA ASP A 14 13.24 4.74 4.39
C ASP A 14 11.97 5.27 5.10
N PRO A 15 12.09 6.20 6.08
CA PRO A 15 10.94 6.60 6.88
C PRO A 15 9.89 7.39 6.09
N ALA A 16 10.27 8.00 4.97
CA ALA A 16 9.36 8.78 4.13
C ALA A 16 8.51 7.86 3.26
N LEU A 17 9.13 6.87 2.63
CA LEU A 17 8.47 5.86 1.82
C LEU A 17 7.64 4.92 2.70
N TRP A 18 8.18 4.50 3.85
CA TRP A 18 7.47 3.70 4.84
C TRP A 18 6.22 4.41 5.36
N TYR A 19 6.29 5.72 5.63
CA TYR A 19 5.12 6.50 6.02
C TYR A 19 4.03 6.47 4.94
N LYS A 20 4.38 6.58 3.66
CA LYS A 20 3.42 6.49 2.54
C LYS A 20 2.76 5.10 2.46
N ILE A 21 3.53 4.04 2.65
CA ILE A 21 3.01 2.66 2.73
C ILE A 21 2.02 2.55 3.90
N ARG A 22 2.39 3.00 5.10
CA ARG A 22 1.48 3.01 6.27
C ARG A 22 0.21 3.81 6.00
N VAL A 23 0.28 4.97 5.33
CA VAL A 23 -0.91 5.76 4.96
C VAL A 23 -1.81 4.99 3.99
N LEU A 24 -1.24 4.32 2.97
CA LEU A 24 -2.02 3.49 2.06
C LEU A 24 -2.77 2.39 2.83
N VAL A 25 -2.08 1.65 3.70
CA VAL A 25 -2.70 0.57 4.50
C VAL A 25 -3.74 1.14 5.48
N TYR A 26 -3.48 2.31 6.06
CA TYR A 26 -4.44 3.01 6.92
C TYR A 26 -5.71 3.40 6.14
N ASP A 27 -5.58 3.95 4.93
CA ASP A 27 -6.71 4.35 4.11
C ASP A 27 -7.54 3.14 3.68
N LEU A 28 -6.87 2.04 3.27
CA LEU A 28 -7.52 0.76 2.99
C LEU A 28 -8.26 0.22 4.22
N ASN A 29 -7.74 0.43 5.43
CA ASN A 29 -8.40 0.01 6.67
C ASN A 29 -9.52 0.95 7.13
N ASN A 30 -9.57 2.19 6.63
CA ASN A 30 -10.53 3.23 7.03
C ASN A 30 -11.28 3.83 5.83
N PRO A 31 -11.93 3.02 4.98
CA PRO A 31 -12.52 3.50 3.73
C PRO A 31 -13.74 4.42 3.91
N LYS A 32 -14.29 4.51 5.13
CA LYS A 32 -15.42 5.39 5.46
C LYS A 32 -14.99 6.84 5.71
N ASP A 33 -13.69 7.10 5.84
CA ASP A 33 -13.17 8.45 6.00
C ASP A 33 -13.08 9.14 4.64
N LYS A 34 -13.70 10.32 4.51
CA LYS A 34 -13.77 11.05 3.22
C LYS A 34 -12.41 11.37 2.62
N ALA A 35 -11.39 11.64 3.44
CA ALA A 35 -10.06 11.93 2.94
C ALA A 35 -9.38 10.66 2.40
N CYS A 36 -9.60 9.52 3.06
CA CYS A 36 -9.12 8.21 2.62
C CYS A 36 -9.81 7.79 1.32
N GLU A 37 -11.14 7.90 1.27
CA GLU A 37 -11.95 7.60 0.08
C GLU A 37 -11.50 8.45 -1.12
N THR A 38 -11.30 9.76 -0.93
CA THR A 38 -10.83 10.66 -1.99
C THR A 38 -9.48 10.23 -2.54
N ARG A 39 -8.51 9.89 -1.68
CA ARG A 39 -7.18 9.44 -2.11
C ARG A 39 -7.24 8.11 -2.84
N MET A 40 -8.04 7.16 -2.36
CA MET A 40 -8.23 5.86 -3.01
C MET A 40 -8.90 5.97 -4.38
N LEU A 41 -9.91 6.85 -4.53
CA LEU A 41 -10.58 7.11 -5.81
C LEU A 41 -9.68 7.79 -6.86
N GLN A 42 -8.67 8.53 -6.41
CA GLN A 42 -7.69 9.16 -7.29
C GLN A 42 -6.64 8.18 -7.82
N THR A 43 -6.53 7.00 -7.24
CA THR A 43 -5.56 5.99 -7.66
C THR A 43 -6.15 5.08 -8.73
N THR A 44 -5.45 4.99 -9.86
CA THR A 44 -5.84 4.15 -11.01
C THR A 44 -5.14 2.80 -11.03
N ASP A 45 -4.09 2.62 -10.23
CA ASP A 45 -3.33 1.37 -10.14
C ASP A 45 -4.11 0.31 -9.36
N VAL A 46 -4.08 -0.93 -9.85
CA VAL A 46 -4.82 -2.07 -9.27
C VAL A 46 -4.35 -2.38 -7.85
N HIS A 47 -3.08 -2.14 -7.55
CA HIS A 47 -2.49 -2.33 -6.23
C HIS A 47 -2.50 -1.02 -5.40
N HIS A 48 -3.11 0.05 -5.88
CA HIS A 48 -3.02 1.35 -5.23
C HIS A 48 -1.58 1.87 -4.98
N ILE A 49 -0.56 1.28 -5.63
CA ILE A 49 0.85 1.71 -5.53
C ILE A 49 1.13 2.65 -6.69
N SER A 50 0.53 3.84 -6.65
CA SER A 50 0.80 4.94 -7.58
C SER A 50 0.33 6.27 -6.97
N ALA A 51 0.20 7.31 -7.78
CA ALA A 51 -0.35 8.58 -7.32
C ALA A 51 -1.76 8.38 -6.70
N PRO A 52 -2.13 9.13 -5.65
CA PRO A 52 -1.37 10.22 -5.03
C PRO A 52 -0.36 9.77 -3.95
N TYR A 53 -0.31 8.47 -3.60
CA TYR A 53 0.54 7.96 -2.52
C TYR A 53 2.03 8.03 -2.86
N PHE A 54 2.36 7.59 -4.07
CA PHE A 54 3.73 7.45 -4.54
C PHE A 54 3.94 8.22 -5.84
N SER A 55 5.10 8.84 -6.00
CA SER A 55 5.59 9.27 -7.33
C SER A 55 5.89 8.04 -8.18
N THR A 56 5.95 8.19 -9.52
CA THR A 56 6.23 7.07 -10.43
C THR A 56 7.48 6.28 -10.03
N GLU A 57 8.57 6.99 -9.71
CA GLU A 57 9.83 6.38 -9.28
C GLU A 57 9.71 5.61 -7.96
N GLU A 58 8.91 6.13 -7.02
CA GLU A 58 8.66 5.47 -5.73
C GLU A 58 7.77 4.25 -5.89
N ALA A 59 6.74 4.35 -6.72
CA ALA A 59 5.85 3.24 -7.04
C ALA A 59 6.62 2.09 -7.69
N GLU A 60 7.48 2.38 -8.66
CA GLU A 60 8.35 1.39 -9.28
C GLU A 60 9.29 0.73 -8.26
N LYS A 61 9.92 1.51 -7.38
CA LYS A 61 10.76 0.98 -6.29
C LYS A 61 9.99 0.04 -5.37
N VAL A 62 8.80 0.44 -4.95
CA VAL A 62 7.96 -0.36 -4.05
C VAL A 62 7.50 -1.65 -4.74
N LYS A 63 7.05 -1.56 -6.00
CA LYS A 63 6.60 -2.72 -6.80
C LYS A 63 7.71 -3.73 -7.09
N LEU A 64 8.93 -3.24 -7.36
CA LEU A 64 10.10 -4.06 -7.63
C LEU A 64 10.79 -4.58 -6.37
N ALA A 65 10.39 -4.11 -5.18
CA ALA A 65 10.97 -4.58 -3.93
C ALA A 65 10.71 -6.08 -3.76
N LEU A 66 11.74 -6.84 -3.39
CA LEU A 66 11.61 -8.27 -3.09
C LEU A 66 11.03 -8.46 -1.69
N THR A 67 10.16 -9.47 -1.56
CA THR A 67 9.70 -9.93 -0.25
C THR A 67 10.85 -10.52 0.55
N ASP A 68 10.78 -10.48 1.89
CA ASP A 68 11.83 -11.09 2.72
C ASP A 68 11.73 -12.64 2.70
N GLU A 69 10.51 -13.15 2.60
CA GLU A 69 10.21 -14.59 2.53
C GLU A 69 10.51 -15.25 1.16
N GLY A 70 10.87 -14.50 0.11
CA GLY A 70 11.12 -15.07 -1.22
C GLY A 70 11.87 -14.17 -2.20
N GLU A 71 12.29 -14.72 -3.34
CA GLU A 71 12.85 -13.94 -4.45
C GLU A 71 11.75 -13.45 -5.43
N THR A 72 10.58 -13.12 -4.90
CA THR A 72 9.47 -12.56 -5.69
C THR A 72 9.31 -11.07 -5.41
N THR A 73 8.94 -10.32 -6.45
CA THR A 73 8.66 -8.89 -6.31
C THR A 73 7.35 -8.66 -5.57
N LEU A 74 7.23 -7.52 -4.89
CA LEU A 74 6.04 -7.10 -4.17
C LEU A 74 4.82 -7.12 -5.09
N GLU A 75 4.96 -6.60 -6.31
CA GLU A 75 3.85 -6.60 -7.28
C GLU A 75 3.40 -8.03 -7.63
N THR A 76 4.35 -8.96 -7.77
CA THR A 76 4.03 -10.37 -8.04
C THR A 76 3.38 -11.04 -6.83
N ALA A 77 3.90 -10.79 -5.63
CA ALA A 77 3.34 -11.32 -4.39
C ALA A 77 1.91 -10.80 -4.16
N LEU A 78 1.68 -9.50 -4.38
CA LEU A 78 0.35 -8.88 -4.31
C LEU A 78 -0.60 -9.44 -5.35
N THR A 79 -0.16 -9.54 -6.61
CA THR A 79 -0.97 -10.09 -7.71
C THR A 79 -1.35 -11.54 -7.41
N SER A 80 -0.40 -12.35 -6.92
CA SER A 80 -0.64 -13.74 -6.57
C SER A 80 -1.60 -13.89 -5.39
N ALA A 81 -1.40 -13.11 -4.31
CA ALA A 81 -2.27 -13.13 -3.14
C ALA A 81 -3.69 -12.62 -3.45
N LEU A 82 -3.82 -11.65 -4.36
CA LEU A 82 -5.10 -11.07 -4.75
C LEU A 82 -5.78 -11.79 -5.94
N SER A 83 -5.08 -12.72 -6.61
CA SER A 83 -5.58 -13.46 -7.79
C SER A 83 -6.98 -14.07 -7.59
N ASN A 84 -7.16 -14.80 -6.48
CA ASN A 84 -8.42 -15.43 -6.09
C ASN A 84 -9.56 -14.41 -5.86
N PHE A 85 -9.23 -13.16 -5.52
CA PHE A 85 -10.22 -12.10 -5.30
C PHE A 85 -10.60 -11.41 -6.62
N PHE A 86 -9.65 -11.25 -7.55
CA PHE A 86 -9.94 -10.75 -8.90
C PHE A 86 -10.90 -11.67 -9.66
N GLU A 87 -10.72 -12.99 -9.56
CA GLU A 87 -11.59 -13.96 -10.25
C GLU A 87 -13.04 -13.93 -9.74
N LYS A 88 -13.24 -13.81 -8.41
CA LYS A 88 -14.57 -13.73 -7.79
C LYS A 88 -15.36 -12.50 -8.22
N ARG A 89 -14.70 -11.36 -8.46
CA ARG A 89 -15.36 -10.10 -8.84
C ARG A 89 -15.61 -9.97 -10.35
N LYS A 90 -14.77 -10.59 -11.20
CA LYS A 90 -15.03 -10.73 -12.64
C LYS A 90 -16.39 -11.38 -12.93
N ALA A 91 -16.84 -12.30 -12.08
CA ALA A 91 -18.15 -12.94 -12.17
C ALA A 91 -19.32 -12.03 -11.72
N SER A 92 -19.05 -10.96 -10.98
CA SER A 92 -20.07 -10.11 -10.32
C SER A 92 -20.33 -8.76 -10.99
N GLY A 93 -19.53 -8.35 -11.98
CA GLY A 93 -19.78 -7.15 -12.79
C GLY A 93 -19.38 -5.79 -12.18
N ASP A 94 -18.80 -5.74 -10.97
CA ASP A 94 -18.11 -4.54 -10.45
C ASP A 94 -16.62 -4.65 -10.80
N PHE A 95 -16.17 -3.80 -11.73
CA PHE A 95 -14.83 -3.84 -12.32
C PHE A 95 -13.73 -3.25 -11.43
N ARG A 96 -14.06 -2.74 -10.25
CA ARG A 96 -13.04 -2.24 -9.32
C ARG A 96 -12.48 -3.41 -8.51
N PRO A 97 -11.15 -3.45 -8.30
CA PRO A 97 -10.54 -4.48 -7.47
C PRO A 97 -11.14 -4.42 -6.07
N CYS A 98 -11.40 -5.61 -5.54
CA CYS A 98 -11.72 -5.98 -4.17
C CYS A 98 -11.85 -4.81 -3.19
N GLY A 99 -13.02 -4.69 -2.54
CA GLY A 99 -13.23 -3.64 -1.55
C GLY A 99 -12.11 -3.63 -0.49
N PRO A 100 -11.78 -2.47 0.08
CA PRO A 100 -10.64 -2.25 0.98
C PRO A 100 -10.42 -3.36 2.02
N HIS A 101 -11.50 -3.97 2.52
CA HIS A 101 -11.50 -5.08 3.46
C HIS A 101 -10.74 -6.35 3.00
N ASP A 102 -10.74 -6.67 1.70
CA ASP A 102 -10.04 -7.84 1.15
C ASP A 102 -8.54 -7.55 0.95
N MET A 103 -8.18 -6.29 0.68
CA MET A 103 -6.79 -5.88 0.44
C MET A 103 -6.01 -5.72 1.74
N VAL A 104 -6.61 -5.10 2.77
CA VAL A 104 -5.95 -4.85 4.07
C VAL A 104 -5.16 -6.06 4.61
N PRO A 105 -5.72 -7.29 4.75
CA PRO A 105 -4.97 -8.41 5.30
C PRO A 105 -3.75 -8.81 4.47
N VAL A 106 -3.81 -8.68 3.14
CA VAL A 106 -2.68 -8.98 2.24
C VAL A 106 -1.57 -7.96 2.46
N TYR A 107 -1.92 -6.67 2.53
CA TYR A 107 -0.94 -5.59 2.76
C TYR A 107 -0.29 -5.71 4.14
N LEU A 108 -1.08 -5.97 5.18
CA LEU A 108 -0.55 -6.18 6.53
C LEU A 108 0.44 -7.35 6.59
N SER A 109 0.11 -8.44 5.90
CA SER A 109 0.98 -9.63 5.86
C SER A 109 2.28 -9.36 5.13
N ILE A 110 2.22 -8.81 3.91
CA ILE A 110 3.41 -8.63 3.06
C ILE A 110 4.36 -7.56 3.61
N PHE A 111 3.82 -6.48 4.18
CA PHE A 111 4.62 -5.42 4.78
C PHE A 111 4.96 -5.69 6.25
N GLU A 112 4.51 -6.81 6.82
CA GLU A 112 4.68 -7.13 8.24
C GLU A 112 4.18 -6.00 9.17
N ILE A 113 3.14 -5.28 8.73
CA ILE A 113 2.53 -4.19 9.50
C ILE A 113 1.48 -4.80 10.42
N GLY A 114 1.62 -4.57 11.73
CA GLY A 114 0.59 -4.93 12.70
C GLY A 114 -0.65 -4.02 12.58
N LYS A 115 -1.86 -4.56 12.77
CA LYS A 115 -3.08 -3.73 12.85
C LYS A 115 -3.02 -2.67 13.96
N GLU A 116 -2.21 -2.93 14.98
CA GLU A 116 -1.98 -2.04 16.11
C GLU A 116 -1.17 -0.80 15.70
N ASP A 117 -0.23 -0.98 14.78
CA ASP A 117 0.60 0.08 14.23
C ASP A 117 -0.23 1.13 13.45
N LEU A 118 -1.35 0.71 12.85
CA LEU A 118 -2.31 1.60 12.21
C LEU A 118 -3.14 2.43 13.20
N LYS A 119 -3.19 2.03 14.48
CA LYS A 119 -3.92 2.71 15.55
C LYS A 119 -3.03 3.61 16.42
N GLU A 120 -1.73 3.61 16.14
CA GLU A 120 -0.75 4.40 16.89
C GLU A 120 -1.11 5.89 16.86
N GLU A 121 -1.30 6.50 18.04
CA GLU A 121 -1.87 7.85 18.17
C GLU A 121 -1.06 8.91 17.41
N LYS A 122 0.27 8.83 17.45
CA LYS A 122 1.15 9.80 16.76
C LYS A 122 1.02 9.66 15.25
N PHE A 123 0.99 8.44 14.74
CA PHE A 123 0.73 8.15 13.32
C PHE A 123 -0.65 8.67 12.89
N VAL A 124 -1.73 8.25 13.56
CA VAL A 124 -3.10 8.68 13.23
C VAL A 124 -3.23 10.20 13.29
N SER A 125 -2.69 10.84 14.33
CA SER A 125 -2.67 12.29 14.46
C SER A 125 -1.88 12.98 13.35
N ARG A 126 -0.83 12.34 12.82
CA ARG A 126 -0.07 12.85 11.67
C ARG A 126 -0.86 12.71 10.37
N VAL A 127 -1.48 11.56 10.12
CA VAL A 127 -2.34 11.34 8.95
C VAL A 127 -3.50 12.34 8.93
N ARG A 128 -4.15 12.58 10.08
CA ARG A 128 -5.25 13.54 10.19
C ARG A 128 -4.81 15.00 9.97
N ARG A 129 -3.60 15.37 10.43
CA ARG A 129 -3.10 16.75 10.30
C ARG A 129 -2.45 17.05 8.95
N SER A 130 -1.86 16.06 8.30
CA SER A 130 -0.93 16.26 7.19
C SER A 130 -1.13 15.30 6.01
N GLY A 131 -1.99 14.28 6.15
CA GLY A 131 -2.27 13.31 5.10
C GLY A 131 -0.99 12.67 4.54
N LEU A 132 -0.88 12.65 3.21
CA LEU A 132 0.30 12.19 2.47
C LEU A 132 1.47 13.18 2.48
N VAL A 133 1.21 14.45 2.82
CA VAL A 133 2.23 15.49 2.82
C VAL A 133 2.93 15.47 4.18
N GLY A 134 3.86 14.53 4.36
CA GLY A 134 4.87 14.68 5.42
C GLY A 134 5.50 16.06 5.23
N LYS A 135 5.42 16.94 6.24
CA LYS A 135 5.86 18.34 6.14
C LYS A 135 7.15 18.44 5.32
N LYS A 136 7.08 19.03 4.12
CA LYS A 136 8.27 19.63 3.51
C LYS A 136 8.71 20.70 4.50
N LYS A 137 9.86 20.47 5.12
CA LYS A 137 10.55 21.50 5.88
C LYS A 137 11.31 22.36 4.89
#